data_AF-A0A8T4E849-F1
#
_entry.id   AF-A0A8T4E849-F1
#
_cell.length_a   1.000
_cell.length_b   1.000
_cell.length_c   1.000
_cell.angle_alpha   90.00
_cell.angle_beta   90.00
_cell.angle_gamma   90.00
#
_symmetry.space_group_name_H-M   'P 1'
#
loop_
_entity.id
_entity.type
_entity.pdbx_description
1 polymer ?
#
loop_
_entity_poly.entity_id
_entity_poly.type
_entity_poly.pdbx_seq_one_letter_code
_entity_poly.pdbx_strand_id
1 'polypeptide(L)'
;MGDLKREPSGGPAVTKSLESDLIEPVFQSLTTRFLTSSISKNLKCPNCGVAINFQNGTEWIGPDSFCCNSCKKLVNITLIHKALRDLGV
;
A
#
# COMPACT_ATOMS: atom_id res chain seq x y z
N MET A 1 -61.32 -26.19 -7.61
CA MET A 1 -60.24 -25.19 -7.60
C MET A 1 -60.76 -23.96 -6.91
N GLY A 2 -60.15 -23.57 -5.78
CA GLY A 2 -60.53 -22.40 -5.00
C GLY A 2 -59.39 -22.00 -4.08
N ASP A 3 -59.03 -20.71 -4.15
CA ASP A 3 -58.01 -19.98 -3.41
C ASP A 3 -58.14 -20.06 -1.87
N LEU A 4 -57.01 -20.04 -1.14
CA LEU A 4 -56.71 -19.06 -0.06
C LEU A 4 -55.31 -19.26 0.59
N LYS A 5 -54.40 -18.31 0.32
CA LYS A 5 -53.57 -17.53 1.27
C LYS A 5 -52.93 -18.24 2.49
N ARG A 6 -51.59 -18.12 2.64
CA ARG A 6 -50.91 -17.66 3.89
C ARG A 6 -49.39 -17.54 3.71
N GLU A 7 -48.91 -16.29 3.70
CA GLU A 7 -47.58 -15.91 4.20
C GLU A 7 -47.54 -16.13 5.73
N PRO A 8 -46.37 -16.47 6.29
CA PRO A 8 -45.87 -15.61 7.36
C PRO A 8 -44.39 -15.29 7.23
N SER A 9 -44.14 -13.98 7.11
CA SER A 9 -43.09 -13.20 7.77
C SER A 9 -42.26 -13.92 8.84
N GLY A 10 -40.92 -13.94 8.64
CA GLY A 10 -39.94 -14.33 9.66
C GLY A 10 -38.51 -14.04 9.22
N GLY A 11 -38.11 -12.76 9.15
CA GLY A 11 -36.69 -12.40 9.27
C GLY A 11 -36.29 -12.27 10.75
N PRO A 12 -35.04 -11.94 11.07
CA PRO A 12 -33.80 -12.58 10.68
C PRO A 12 -33.08 -13.12 11.92
N ALA A 13 -32.58 -14.35 11.92
CA ALA A 13 -31.55 -14.76 12.86
C ALA A 13 -30.20 -14.70 12.14
N VAL A 14 -29.72 -13.48 11.92
CA VAL A 14 -28.28 -13.25 11.73
C VAL A 14 -27.63 -13.68 13.03
N THR A 15 -27.15 -14.92 13.05
CA THR A 15 -26.18 -15.35 14.05
C THR A 15 -24.98 -14.42 13.89
N LYS A 16 -24.92 -13.42 14.77
CA LYS A 16 -23.71 -12.65 15.04
C LYS A 16 -22.71 -13.63 15.65
N SER A 17 -22.05 -14.40 14.79
CA SER A 17 -20.83 -15.11 15.18
C SER A 17 -19.77 -14.05 15.35
N LEU A 18 -19.56 -13.70 16.61
CA LEU A 18 -18.49 -12.88 17.10
C LEU A 18 -17.20 -13.71 16.97
N GLU A 19 -16.73 -13.94 15.75
CA GLU A 19 -15.36 -14.39 15.52
C GLU A 19 -14.51 -13.14 15.70
N SER A 20 -14.11 -12.94 16.96
CA SER A 20 -13.09 -11.97 17.31
C SER A 20 -11.84 -12.39 16.57
N ASP A 21 -11.60 -11.77 15.41
CA ASP A 21 -10.41 -11.96 14.60
C ASP A 21 -9.19 -11.76 15.50
N LEU A 22 -8.56 -12.86 15.90
CA LEU A 22 -7.17 -12.84 16.31
C LEU A 22 -6.37 -12.61 15.03
N ILE A 23 -6.37 -11.35 14.56
CA ILE A 23 -5.49 -10.91 13.48
C ILE A 23 -4.08 -11.02 14.04
N GLU A 24 -3.42 -12.14 13.79
CA GLU A 24 -1.98 -12.21 13.96
C GLU A 24 -1.37 -11.04 13.19
N PRO A 25 -0.52 -10.21 13.81
CA PRO A 25 0.09 -9.10 13.11
C PRO A 25 0.91 -9.64 11.95
N VAL A 26 0.38 -9.51 10.73
CA VAL A 26 1.08 -9.90 9.52
C VAL A 26 2.34 -9.05 9.44
N PHE A 27 3.50 -9.69 9.58
CA PHE A 27 4.78 -9.00 9.42
C PHE A 27 4.85 -8.45 8.00
N GLN A 28 4.90 -7.12 7.88
CA GLN A 28 5.13 -6.43 6.62
C GLN A 28 6.53 -5.81 6.66
N SER A 29 7.38 -6.20 5.70
CA SER A 29 8.70 -5.57 5.58
C SER A 29 8.59 -4.07 5.34
N LEU A 30 9.54 -3.29 5.85
CA LEU A 30 9.59 -1.83 5.63
C LEU A 30 9.58 -1.48 4.13
N THR A 31 10.28 -2.28 3.32
CA THR A 31 10.30 -2.15 1.86
C THR A 31 8.91 -2.31 1.27
N THR A 32 8.17 -3.37 1.65
CA THR A 32 6.80 -3.59 1.18
C THR A 32 5.87 -2.47 1.63
N ARG A 33 5.98 -2.02 2.89
CA ARG A 33 5.18 -0.92 3.43
C ARG A 33 5.45 0.39 2.68
N PHE A 34 6.70 0.69 2.37
CA PHE A 34 7.08 1.84 1.55
C PHE A 34 6.52 1.74 0.12
N LEU A 35 6.73 0.62 -0.57
CA LEU A 35 6.30 0.42 -1.96
C LEU A 35 4.77 0.43 -2.13
N THR A 36 4.02 0.05 -1.10
CA THR A 36 2.54 0.08 -1.09
C THR A 36 1.98 1.45 -0.65
N SER A 37 2.78 2.28 0.03
CA SER A 37 2.36 3.61 0.48
C SER A 37 2.06 4.56 -0.69
N SER A 38 1.23 5.58 -0.44
CA SER A 38 1.04 6.69 -1.37
C SER A 38 2.28 7.57 -1.50
N ILE A 39 3.18 7.55 -0.50
CA ILE A 39 4.40 8.37 -0.47
C ILE A 39 5.36 7.92 -1.56
N SER A 40 5.57 6.61 -1.73
CA SER A 40 6.47 6.10 -2.78
C SER A 40 6.04 6.51 -4.19
N LYS A 41 4.73 6.57 -4.45
CA LYS A 41 4.15 7.02 -5.73
C LYS A 41 4.33 8.52 -5.98
N ASN A 42 4.46 9.31 -4.92
CA ASN A 42 4.58 10.76 -4.99
C ASN A 42 6.03 11.25 -4.89
N LEU A 43 6.99 10.34 -4.70
CA LEU A 43 8.40 10.70 -4.60
C LEU A 43 8.89 11.19 -5.96
N LYS A 44 9.33 12.45 -6.03
CA LYS A 44 9.81 13.07 -7.27
C LYS A 44 11.33 13.14 -7.28
N CYS A 45 11.92 12.96 -8.46
CA CYS A 45 13.33 13.21 -8.68
C CYS A 45 13.62 14.70 -8.38
N PRO A 46 14.57 15.02 -7.49
CA PRO A 46 14.90 16.40 -7.17
C PRO A 46 15.52 17.15 -8.36
N ASN A 47 16.05 16.41 -9.34
CA ASN A 47 16.74 16.99 -10.49
C ASN A 47 15.81 17.33 -11.68
N CYS A 48 14.74 16.57 -11.89
CA CYS A 48 13.84 16.76 -13.05
C CYS A 48 12.35 16.80 -12.70
N GLY A 49 11.97 16.59 -11.43
CA GLY A 49 10.59 16.65 -10.96
C GLY A 49 9.72 15.45 -11.36
N VAL A 50 10.21 14.52 -12.17
CA VAL A 50 9.48 13.31 -12.58
C VAL A 50 9.34 12.35 -11.40
N ALA A 51 8.17 11.72 -11.27
CA ALA A 51 7.92 10.71 -10.24
C ALA A 51 8.86 9.50 -10.41
N ILE A 52 9.40 9.01 -9.29
CA ILE A 52 10.30 7.87 -9.26
C ILE A 52 9.45 6.60 -9.13
N ASN A 53 9.52 5.73 -10.13
CA ASN A 53 8.86 4.44 -10.07
C ASN A 53 9.79 3.38 -9.45
N PHE A 54 9.55 3.05 -8.19
CA PHE A 54 10.30 2.02 -7.46
C PHE A 54 9.85 0.58 -7.75
N GLN A 55 8.72 0.38 -8.44
CA GLN A 55 8.20 -0.96 -8.75
C GLN A 55 8.89 -1.58 -9.97
N ASN A 56 9.23 -0.76 -10.97
CA ASN A 56 9.74 -1.22 -12.27
C ASN A 56 11.24 -0.94 -12.49
N GLY A 57 12.06 -1.11 -11.46
CA GLY A 57 13.51 -1.07 -11.63
C GLY A 57 14.11 0.33 -11.62
N THR A 58 14.07 0.98 -10.45
CA THR A 58 15.14 1.91 -10.10
C THR A 58 16.46 1.15 -10.07
N GLU A 59 17.38 1.53 -10.96
CA GLU A 59 18.73 0.99 -11.00
C GLU A 59 19.53 1.55 -9.83
N TRP A 60 19.94 0.69 -8.90
CA TRP A 60 20.75 1.06 -7.75
C TRP A 60 22.22 1.15 -8.16
N ILE A 61 22.84 2.28 -7.85
CA ILE A 61 24.24 2.56 -8.11
C ILE A 61 24.93 2.65 -6.75
N GLY A 62 25.24 1.47 -6.19
CA GLY A 62 25.79 1.35 -4.85
C GLY A 62 24.74 1.37 -3.73
N PRO A 63 25.18 1.48 -2.47
CA PRO A 63 24.32 1.30 -1.30
C PRO A 63 23.44 2.52 -0.98
N ASP A 64 23.84 3.71 -1.42
CA ASP A 64 23.22 4.97 -1.00
C ASP A 64 22.63 5.79 -2.14
N SER A 65 22.70 5.27 -3.38
CA SER A 65 22.37 6.03 -4.58
C SER A 65 21.68 5.16 -5.62
N PHE A 66 20.79 5.77 -6.40
CA PHE A 66 20.12 5.14 -7.51
C PHE A 66 19.97 6.12 -8.68
N CYS A 67 19.84 5.61 -9.90
CA CYS A 67 19.71 6.43 -11.08
C CYS A 67 18.24 6.78 -11.35
N CYS A 68 17.95 8.06 -11.65
CA CYS A 68 16.63 8.44 -12.13
C CYS A 68 16.47 8.00 -13.60
N ASN A 69 15.48 7.16 -13.89
CA ASN A 69 15.28 6.63 -15.24
C ASN A 69 14.97 7.71 -16.29
N SER A 70 14.41 8.85 -15.88
CA SER A 70 14.04 9.95 -16.78
C SER A 70 15.24 10.86 -17.13
N CYS A 71 15.97 11.38 -16.14
CA CYS A 71 17.05 12.34 -16.40
C CYS A 71 18.47 11.75 -16.28
N LYS A 72 18.57 10.45 -15.96
CA LYS A 72 19.82 9.70 -15.79
C LYS A 72 20.80 10.26 -14.74
N LYS A 73 20.32 11.15 -13.87
CA LYS A 73 21.11 11.67 -12.75
C LYS A 73 20.97 10.76 -11.53
N LEU A 74 22.05 10.68 -10.76
CA LEU A 74 22.06 10.01 -9.47
C LEU A 74 21.15 10.74 -8.47
N VAL A 75 20.43 9.96 -7.68
CA VAL A 75 19.58 10.39 -6.59
C VAL A 75 20.01 9.63 -5.35
N ASN A 76 20.18 10.35 -4.25
CA ASN A 76 20.63 9.77 -2.99
C ASN A 76 19.43 9.17 -2.19
N ILE A 77 19.68 8.08 -1.47
CA ILE A 77 18.71 7.34 -0.66
C ILE A 77 18.13 8.18 0.49
N THR A 78 18.78 9.28 0.89
CA THR A 78 18.24 10.25 1.86
C THR A 78 16.82 10.69 1.54
N LEU A 79 16.45 10.76 0.26
CA LEU A 79 15.09 11.03 -0.20
C LEU A 79 14.10 9.96 0.28
N ILE A 80 14.50 8.69 0.20
CA ILE A 80 13.73 7.53 0.68
C ILE A 80 13.71 7.51 2.22
N HIS A 81 14.84 7.74 2.88
CA HIS A 81 14.89 7.82 4.35
C HIS A 81 13.93 8.89 4.90
N LYS A 82 13.81 10.04 4.24
CA LYS A 82 12.83 11.07 4.61
C LYS A 82 11.40 10.54 4.48
N ALA A 83 11.08 9.91 3.35
CA ALA A 83 9.77 9.32 3.12
C ALA A 83 9.42 8.20 4.13
N LEU A 84 10.41 7.41 4.56
CA LEU A 84 10.21 6.40 5.61
C LEU A 84 9.90 7.04 6.97
N ARG A 85 10.57 8.13 7.34
CA ARG A 85 10.24 8.90 8.56
C ARG A 85 8.81 9.45 8.52
N ASP A 86 8.38 9.92 7.35
CA ASP A 86 7.01 10.40 7.15
C ASP A 86 5.96 9.27 7.30
N LEU A 87 6.37 7.99 7.21
CA LEU A 87 5.55 6.81 7.52
C LEU A 87 5.59 6.38 9.00
N GLY A 88 6.33 7.10 9.85
CA GLY A 88 6.51 6.79 11.27
C GLY A 88 7.49 5.66 11.54
N VAL A 89 8.51 5.49 10.69
CA VAL A 89 9.62 4.55 10.85
C VAL A 89 10.89 5.29 11.24
#